data_AF-A0A1Z7ZQU6-F1
#
_entry.id   AF-A0A1Z7ZQU6-F1
#
_cell.length_a   1.000
_cell.length_b   1.000
_cell.length_c   1.000
_cell.angle_alpha   90.00
_cell.angle_beta   90.00
_cell.angle_gamma   90.00
#
_symmetry.space_group_name_H-M   'P 1'
#
loop_
_entity.id
_entity.type
_entity.pdbx_description
1 polymer ?
#
loop_
_entity_poly.entity_id
_entity_poly.type
_entity_poly.pdbx_seq_one_letter_code
_entity_poly.pdbx_strand_id
1 'polypeptide(L)'
;MKHSIQFLILTICFSINTNAQNVKEAIQNTKQIQEGKKDLERDTKELQAFIAKLSVFNSAFDIKDSNKVNELKANIISDMVREVGQSSEKAKKARKEIAQSSSEIRSDRREIRDNKDDSKKGRFDRHDDKKDMARDQANKRDDKRDRRDDIRDFEQQIARTEQQASILKILKNYRFSFDNIDATLINKKHILDFVNTMEQDIEATKRELAEDNRERREDSRERRDDRDERNEKDTNKRRRDW
;
A
#
# COMPACT_ATOMS: atom_id res chain seq x y z
N MET A 1 44.53 11.99 -22.84
CA MET A 1 44.50 10.77 -22.00
C MET A 1 43.80 10.95 -20.66
N LYS A 2 44.04 12.02 -19.87
CA LYS A 2 43.33 12.24 -18.59
C LYS A 2 41.80 12.46 -18.74
N HIS A 3 41.36 13.21 -19.75
CA HIS A 3 39.92 13.42 -20.03
C HIS A 3 39.21 12.17 -20.57
N SER A 4 39.95 11.25 -21.19
CA SER A 4 39.43 9.99 -21.72
C SER A 4 39.03 9.02 -20.60
N ILE A 5 39.78 9.03 -19.48
CA ILE A 5 39.51 8.21 -18.29
C ILE A 5 38.34 8.75 -17.47
N GLN A 6 38.18 10.09 -17.38
CA GLN A 6 37.02 10.71 -16.72
C GLN A 6 35.69 10.41 -17.44
N PHE A 7 35.68 10.37 -18.78
CA PHE A 7 34.49 10.00 -19.54
C PHE A 7 34.12 8.52 -19.41
N LEU A 8 35.11 7.63 -19.27
CA LEU A 8 34.89 6.19 -19.06
C LEU A 8 34.31 5.89 -17.67
N ILE A 9 34.75 6.61 -16.62
CA ILE A 9 34.22 6.47 -15.26
C ILE A 9 32.78 7.00 -15.19
N LEU A 10 32.46 8.10 -15.88
CA LEU A 10 31.11 8.65 -15.90
C LEU A 10 30.08 7.72 -16.58
N THR A 11 30.49 7.00 -17.64
CA THR A 11 29.61 6.08 -18.39
C THR A 11 29.37 4.75 -17.69
N ILE A 12 30.33 4.26 -16.89
CA ILE A 12 30.14 3.06 -16.06
C ILE A 12 29.15 3.35 -14.91
N CYS A 13 29.10 4.57 -14.37
CA CYS A 13 28.17 4.92 -13.29
C CYS A 13 26.69 4.95 -13.73
N PHE A 14 26.37 5.21 -15.01
CA PHE A 14 24.97 5.28 -15.46
C PHE A 14 24.29 3.91 -15.62
N SER A 15 25.03 2.84 -15.91
CA SER A 15 24.47 1.49 -16.12
C SER A 15 24.35 0.66 -14.82
N ILE A 16 24.93 1.13 -13.71
CA ILE A 16 24.75 0.54 -12.38
C ILE A 16 23.43 1.01 -11.73
N ASN A 17 22.89 2.16 -12.15
CA ASN A 17 21.71 2.77 -11.52
C ASN A 17 20.39 2.02 -11.80
N THR A 18 20.17 1.50 -13.01
CA THR A 18 18.93 0.79 -13.36
C THR A 18 18.81 -0.57 -12.67
N ASN A 19 19.90 -1.34 -12.61
CA ASN A 19 19.95 -2.60 -11.86
C ASN A 19 19.75 -2.39 -10.34
N ALA A 20 20.12 -1.22 -9.81
CA ALA A 20 19.90 -0.88 -8.42
C ALA A 20 18.45 -0.51 -8.12
N GLN A 21 17.69 0.04 -9.08
CA GLN A 21 16.28 0.37 -8.93
C GLN A 21 15.40 -0.89 -8.83
N ASN A 22 15.53 -1.81 -9.79
CA ASN A 22 14.72 -3.05 -9.81
C ASN A 22 14.96 -3.93 -8.57
N VAL A 23 16.19 -3.92 -8.02
CA VAL A 23 16.51 -4.63 -6.76
C VAL A 23 15.90 -3.92 -5.55
N LYS A 24 15.92 -2.58 -5.54
CA LYS A 24 15.34 -1.78 -4.46
C LYS A 24 13.83 -1.96 -4.40
N GLU A 25 13.14 -1.92 -5.54
CA GLU A 25 11.70 -2.18 -5.66
C GLU A 25 11.35 -3.59 -5.18
N ALA A 26 12.08 -4.62 -5.63
CA ALA A 26 11.84 -6.00 -5.19
C ALA A 26 11.99 -6.19 -3.67
N ILE A 27 12.98 -5.52 -3.05
CA ILE A 27 13.18 -5.52 -1.60
C ILE A 27 12.04 -4.77 -0.91
N GLN A 28 11.62 -3.62 -1.45
CA GLN A 28 10.51 -2.83 -0.92
C GLN A 28 9.20 -3.62 -0.96
N ASN A 29 8.84 -4.24 -2.09
CA ASN A 29 7.61 -5.01 -2.25
C ASN A 29 7.60 -6.23 -1.32
N THR A 30 8.75 -6.90 -1.15
CA THR A 30 8.88 -7.99 -0.18
C THR A 30 8.65 -7.51 1.25
N LYS A 31 9.18 -6.34 1.59
CA LYS A 31 9.01 -5.73 2.91
C LYS A 31 7.56 -5.32 3.16
N GLN A 32 6.90 -4.68 2.20
CA GLN A 32 5.47 -4.31 2.28
C GLN A 32 4.59 -5.54 2.51
N ILE A 33 4.78 -6.61 1.74
CA ILE A 33 4.03 -7.87 1.94
C ILE A 33 4.24 -8.45 3.34
N GLN A 34 5.48 -8.41 3.86
CA GLN A 34 5.78 -8.91 5.20
C GLN A 34 5.13 -8.04 6.29
N GLU A 35 5.18 -6.72 6.14
CA GLU A 35 4.53 -5.77 7.04
C GLU A 35 3.01 -5.94 7.01
N GLY A 36 2.38 -5.99 5.82
CA GLY A 36 0.95 -6.19 5.66
C GLY A 36 0.46 -7.51 6.28
N LYS A 37 1.22 -8.60 6.18
CA LYS A 37 0.89 -9.87 6.86
C LYS A 37 0.91 -9.76 8.38
N LYS A 38 1.91 -9.07 8.93
CA LYS A 38 2.02 -8.84 10.37
C LYS A 38 0.89 -7.94 10.88
N ASP A 39 0.58 -6.89 10.13
CA ASP A 39 -0.53 -6.00 10.44
C ASP A 39 -1.87 -6.76 10.38
N LEU A 40 -2.10 -7.57 9.36
CA LEU A 40 -3.30 -8.42 9.26
C LEU A 40 -3.46 -9.38 10.44
N GLU A 41 -2.38 -10.05 10.84
CA GLU A 41 -2.40 -10.96 11.99
C GLU A 41 -2.70 -10.22 13.30
N ARG A 42 -2.04 -9.06 13.51
CA ARG A 42 -2.27 -8.22 14.69
C ARG A 42 -3.72 -7.74 14.73
N ASP A 43 -4.20 -7.13 13.65
CA ASP A 43 -5.53 -6.53 13.59
C ASP A 43 -6.63 -7.61 13.78
N THR A 44 -6.41 -8.81 13.25
CA THR A 44 -7.31 -9.97 13.49
C THR A 44 -7.37 -10.36 14.96
N LYS A 45 -6.22 -10.40 15.65
CA LYS A 45 -6.16 -10.69 17.09
C LYS A 45 -6.79 -9.56 17.92
N GLU A 46 -6.56 -8.31 17.54
CA GLU A 46 -7.16 -7.13 18.18
C GLU A 46 -8.68 -7.14 18.04
N LEU A 47 -9.22 -7.44 16.85
CA LEU A 47 -10.65 -7.61 16.63
C LEU A 47 -11.25 -8.74 17.49
N GLN A 48 -10.60 -9.90 17.55
CA GLN A 48 -11.07 -11.02 18.40
C GLN A 48 -11.10 -10.64 19.89
N ALA A 49 -10.06 -9.98 20.37
CA ALA A 49 -10.00 -9.49 21.75
C ALA A 49 -11.09 -8.44 22.02
N PHE A 50 -11.37 -7.56 21.05
CA PHE A 50 -12.43 -6.57 21.14
C PHE A 50 -13.81 -7.22 21.20
N ILE A 51 -14.09 -8.21 20.35
CA ILE A 51 -15.35 -8.98 20.35
C ILE A 51 -15.55 -9.71 21.69
N ALA A 52 -14.49 -10.28 22.28
CA ALA A 52 -14.58 -10.92 23.59
C ALA A 52 -15.01 -9.92 24.69
N LYS A 53 -14.44 -8.70 24.69
CA LYS A 53 -14.85 -7.62 25.60
C LYS A 53 -16.30 -7.19 25.35
N LEU A 54 -16.70 -7.11 24.09
CA LEU A 54 -18.07 -6.78 23.69
C LEU A 54 -19.09 -7.81 24.20
N SER A 55 -18.74 -9.10 24.23
CA SER A 55 -19.60 -10.13 24.80
C SER A 55 -19.88 -9.92 26.29
N VAL A 56 -18.85 -9.54 27.07
CA VAL A 56 -19.01 -9.22 28.50
C VAL A 56 -19.82 -7.93 28.67
N PHE A 57 -19.55 -6.92 27.84
CA PHE A 57 -20.34 -5.68 27.80
C PHE A 57 -21.81 -5.95 27.51
N ASN A 58 -22.13 -6.78 26.51
CA ASN A 58 -23.50 -7.13 26.16
C ASN A 58 -24.21 -7.87 27.30
N SER A 59 -23.52 -8.80 27.97
CA SER A 59 -24.08 -9.49 29.14
C SER A 59 -24.45 -8.51 30.26
N ALA A 60 -23.57 -7.54 30.57
CA ALA A 60 -23.85 -6.49 31.55
C ALA A 60 -24.98 -5.54 31.09
N PHE A 61 -25.05 -5.28 29.79
CA PHE A 61 -26.08 -4.44 29.19
C PHE A 61 -27.46 -5.10 29.29
N ASP A 62 -27.56 -6.40 29.03
CA ASP A 62 -28.82 -7.14 29.00
C ASP A 62 -29.44 -7.26 30.41
N ILE A 63 -28.61 -7.36 31.46
CA ILE A 63 -29.05 -7.28 32.87
C ILE A 63 -29.28 -5.84 33.37
N LYS A 64 -29.07 -4.84 32.51
CA LYS A 64 -29.23 -3.40 32.81
C LYS A 64 -28.37 -2.88 33.96
N ASP A 65 -27.17 -3.43 34.14
CA ASP A 65 -26.21 -2.93 35.14
C ASP A 65 -25.43 -1.73 34.59
N SER A 66 -25.92 -0.51 34.85
CA SER A 66 -25.33 0.72 34.33
C SER A 66 -23.91 0.97 34.84
N ASN A 67 -23.58 0.54 36.07
CA ASN A 67 -22.24 0.71 36.63
C ASN A 67 -21.26 -0.20 35.88
N LYS A 68 -21.61 -1.48 35.74
CA LYS A 68 -20.74 -2.44 35.04
C LYS A 68 -20.58 -2.11 33.56
N VAL A 69 -21.65 -1.70 32.90
CA VAL A 69 -21.62 -1.26 31.49
C VAL A 69 -20.67 -0.08 31.31
N ASN A 70 -20.70 0.93 32.18
CA ASN A 70 -19.81 2.09 32.06
C ASN A 70 -18.34 1.77 32.38
N GLU A 71 -18.09 0.85 33.33
CA GLU A 71 -16.75 0.31 33.60
C GLU A 71 -16.18 -0.41 32.35
N LEU A 72 -16.95 -1.33 31.77
CA LEU A 72 -16.55 -2.07 30.57
C LEU A 72 -16.40 -1.15 29.35
N LYS A 73 -17.26 -0.15 29.21
CA LYS A 73 -17.15 0.90 28.17
C LYS A 73 -15.82 1.63 28.26
N ALA A 74 -15.31 1.96 29.45
CA ALA A 74 -14.02 2.63 29.59
C ALA A 74 -12.87 1.79 29.02
N ASN A 75 -12.90 0.47 29.27
CA ASN A 75 -11.92 -0.46 28.69
C ASN A 75 -12.04 -0.55 27.16
N ILE A 76 -13.27 -0.62 26.64
CA ILE A 76 -13.54 -0.61 25.18
C ILE A 76 -13.02 0.68 24.55
N ILE A 77 -13.30 1.85 25.15
CA ILE A 77 -12.82 3.15 24.67
C ILE A 77 -11.30 3.19 24.62
N SER A 78 -10.60 2.59 25.59
CA SER A 78 -9.15 2.54 25.57
C SER A 78 -8.61 1.78 24.36
N ASP A 79 -9.24 0.66 23.97
CA ASP A 79 -8.88 -0.06 22.74
C ASP A 79 -9.22 0.76 21.49
N MET A 80 -10.39 1.41 21.45
CA MET A 80 -10.79 2.25 20.33
C MET A 80 -9.84 3.43 20.10
N VAL A 81 -9.31 4.03 21.18
CA VAL A 81 -8.30 5.10 21.08
C VAL A 81 -7.02 4.57 20.43
N ARG A 82 -6.58 3.35 20.82
CA ARG A 82 -5.42 2.71 20.21
C ARG A 82 -5.65 2.45 18.72
N GLU A 83 -6.81 1.88 18.38
CA GLU A 83 -7.20 1.56 17.00
C GLU A 83 -7.22 2.81 16.11
N VAL A 84 -7.91 3.87 16.53
CA VAL A 84 -7.95 5.15 15.78
C VAL A 84 -6.54 5.72 15.59
N GLY A 85 -5.68 5.59 16.59
CA GLY A 85 -4.27 5.96 16.50
C GLY A 85 -3.52 5.16 15.43
N GLN A 86 -3.69 3.83 15.41
CA GLN A 86 -3.11 2.94 14.42
C GLN A 86 -3.63 3.26 13.01
N SER A 87 -4.94 3.45 12.83
CA SER A 87 -5.57 3.83 11.55
C SER A 87 -5.05 5.15 11.00
N SER A 88 -4.81 6.13 11.88
CA SER A 88 -4.22 7.42 11.51
C SER A 88 -2.77 7.27 11.01
N GLU A 89 -1.97 6.39 11.62
CA GLU A 89 -0.62 6.09 11.13
C GLU A 89 -0.65 5.33 9.80
N LYS A 90 -1.59 4.40 9.59
CA LYS A 90 -1.81 3.74 8.29
C LYS A 90 -2.13 4.75 7.20
N ALA A 91 -3.02 5.72 7.46
CA ALA A 91 -3.33 6.78 6.49
C ALA A 91 -2.09 7.62 6.13
N LYS A 92 -1.20 7.92 7.10
CA LYS A 92 0.07 8.61 6.81
C LYS A 92 1.01 7.77 5.94
N LYS A 93 1.04 6.45 6.11
CA LYS A 93 1.83 5.54 5.26
C LYS A 93 1.29 5.52 3.82
N ALA A 94 -0.01 5.31 3.65
CA ALA A 94 -0.66 5.32 2.34
C ALA A 94 -0.41 6.63 1.56
N ARG A 95 -0.40 7.79 2.26
CA ARG A 95 -0.03 9.07 1.64
C ARG A 95 1.41 9.09 1.09
N LYS A 96 2.35 8.40 1.76
CA LYS A 96 3.73 8.28 1.27
C LYS A 96 3.80 7.36 0.06
N GLU A 97 3.04 6.27 0.04
CA GLU A 97 2.96 5.33 -1.08
C GLU A 97 2.46 6.04 -2.35
N ILE A 98 1.36 6.81 -2.26
CA ILE A 98 0.89 7.64 -3.39
C ILE A 98 1.97 8.59 -3.92
N ALA A 99 2.79 9.14 -3.03
CA ALA A 99 3.87 10.04 -3.42
C ALA A 99 5.00 9.29 -4.15
N GLN A 100 5.24 8.02 -3.79
CA GLN A 100 6.20 7.12 -4.45
C GLN A 100 5.69 6.73 -5.83
N SER A 101 4.47 6.21 -5.98
CA SER A 101 3.93 5.86 -7.30
C SER A 101 3.75 7.10 -8.20
N SER A 102 3.51 8.27 -7.62
CA SER A 102 3.57 9.55 -8.38
C SER A 102 4.99 9.92 -8.85
N SER A 103 6.03 9.48 -8.15
CA SER A 103 7.44 9.68 -8.55
C SER A 103 7.85 8.69 -9.64
N GLU A 104 7.42 7.43 -9.55
CA GLU A 104 7.64 6.38 -10.55
C GLU A 104 7.08 6.79 -11.91
N ILE A 105 5.80 7.20 -11.97
CA ILE A 105 5.18 7.72 -13.20
C ILE A 105 5.98 8.87 -13.87
N ARG A 106 6.68 9.68 -13.07
CA ARG A 106 7.54 10.76 -13.59
C ARG A 106 8.87 10.24 -14.11
N SER A 107 9.38 9.13 -13.57
CA SER A 107 10.54 8.41 -14.08
C SER A 107 10.23 7.81 -15.45
N ASP A 108 9.18 7.00 -15.60
CA ASP A 108 8.89 6.32 -16.88
C ASP A 108 8.48 7.32 -17.96
N ARG A 109 7.87 8.45 -17.57
CA ARG A 109 7.65 9.56 -18.51
C ARG A 109 8.96 10.12 -19.06
N ARG A 110 10.03 10.18 -18.26
CA ARG A 110 11.37 10.60 -18.72
C ARG A 110 12.00 9.53 -19.60
N GLU A 111 11.96 8.27 -19.19
CA GLU A 111 12.52 7.15 -19.97
C GLU A 111 11.88 7.04 -21.37
N ILE A 112 10.55 7.10 -21.47
CA ILE A 112 9.85 7.13 -22.76
C ILE A 112 10.28 8.32 -23.63
N ARG A 113 10.57 9.47 -23.02
CA ARG A 113 11.04 10.64 -23.76
C ARG A 113 12.44 10.41 -24.28
N ASP A 114 13.32 9.89 -23.45
CA ASP A 114 14.73 9.63 -23.79
C ASP A 114 14.80 8.57 -24.91
N ASN A 115 14.06 7.46 -24.80
CA ASN A 115 13.92 6.43 -25.86
C ASN A 115 13.37 7.01 -27.18
N LYS A 116 12.41 7.95 -27.09
CA LYS A 116 11.86 8.63 -28.27
C LYS A 116 12.87 9.58 -28.93
N ASP A 117 13.75 10.21 -28.16
CA ASP A 117 14.75 11.12 -28.70
C ASP A 117 15.97 10.34 -29.26
N ASP A 118 16.30 9.18 -28.68
CA ASP A 118 17.33 8.28 -29.20
C ASP A 118 16.91 7.60 -30.51
N SER A 119 15.66 7.10 -30.60
CA SER A 119 15.12 6.53 -31.85
C SER A 119 15.06 7.53 -33.02
N LYS A 120 15.00 8.84 -32.75
CA LYS A 120 15.07 9.90 -33.77
C LYS A 120 16.50 10.21 -34.24
N LYS A 121 17.52 9.95 -33.42
CA LYS A 121 18.92 10.37 -33.66
C LYS A 121 19.80 9.31 -34.35
N GLY A 122 19.35 8.07 -34.47
CA GLY A 122 19.71 7.23 -35.63
C GLY A 122 20.21 5.79 -35.39
N ARG A 123 20.25 5.04 -36.51
CA ARG A 123 21.02 3.81 -36.80
C ARG A 123 20.74 2.51 -36.02
N PHE A 124 19.68 2.41 -35.22
CA PHE A 124 19.31 1.14 -34.56
C PHE A 124 18.19 0.37 -35.26
N ASP A 125 18.10 -0.93 -34.96
CA ASP A 125 17.21 -1.89 -35.59
C ASP A 125 15.76 -1.55 -35.25
N ARG A 126 14.98 -1.14 -36.26
CA ARG A 126 13.60 -0.61 -36.10
C ARG A 126 12.63 -1.56 -35.40
N HIS A 127 12.98 -2.85 -35.30
CA HIS A 127 12.15 -3.85 -34.64
C HIS A 127 12.35 -3.85 -33.12
N ASP A 128 13.60 -3.72 -32.66
CA ASP A 128 13.93 -3.68 -31.23
C ASP A 128 13.41 -2.38 -30.59
N ASP A 129 13.62 -1.23 -31.25
CA ASP A 129 13.11 0.08 -30.77
C ASP A 129 11.58 0.11 -30.62
N LYS A 130 10.84 -0.69 -31.40
CA LYS A 130 9.37 -0.81 -31.30
C LYS A 130 8.94 -1.70 -30.16
N LYS A 131 9.71 -2.75 -29.87
CA LYS A 131 9.45 -3.68 -28.76
C LYS A 131 9.67 -2.97 -27.43
N ASP A 132 10.78 -2.24 -27.29
CA ASP A 132 11.13 -1.48 -26.10
C ASP A 132 10.09 -0.37 -25.84
N MET A 133 9.74 0.40 -26.87
CA MET A 133 8.71 1.45 -26.75
C MET A 133 7.31 0.89 -26.42
N ALA A 134 6.99 -0.33 -26.84
CA ALA A 134 5.73 -0.98 -26.48
C ALA A 134 5.73 -1.45 -25.02
N ARG A 135 6.88 -1.93 -24.52
CA ARG A 135 7.10 -2.30 -23.12
C ARG A 135 6.99 -1.09 -22.20
N ASP A 136 7.72 0.00 -22.46
CA ASP A 136 7.64 1.23 -21.65
C ASP A 136 6.22 1.81 -21.58
N GLN A 137 5.47 1.69 -22.68
CA GLN A 137 4.07 2.12 -22.72
C GLN A 137 3.13 1.22 -21.93
N ALA A 138 3.43 -0.08 -21.83
CA ALA A 138 2.70 -1.02 -20.99
C ALA A 138 2.96 -0.71 -19.51
N ASN A 139 4.24 -0.64 -19.10
CA ASN A 139 4.64 -0.34 -17.72
C ASN A 139 3.97 0.95 -17.22
N LYS A 140 4.10 2.05 -17.99
CA LYS A 140 3.44 3.33 -17.66
C LYS A 140 1.91 3.27 -17.54
N ARG A 141 1.24 2.33 -18.21
CA ARG A 141 -0.21 2.16 -18.06
C ARG A 141 -0.53 1.47 -16.74
N ASP A 142 0.31 0.54 -16.33
CA ASP A 142 0.19 -0.20 -15.08
C ASP A 142 0.56 0.72 -13.90
N ASP A 143 1.65 1.49 -13.93
CA ASP A 143 1.97 2.49 -12.87
C ASP A 143 0.84 3.52 -12.66
N LYS A 144 0.14 3.88 -13.74
CA LYS A 144 -1.03 4.77 -13.68
C LYS A 144 -2.27 4.10 -13.10
N ARG A 145 -2.41 2.79 -13.27
CA ARG A 145 -3.47 2.00 -12.65
C ARG A 145 -3.18 1.91 -11.15
N ASP A 146 -1.97 1.56 -10.77
CA ASP A 146 -1.57 1.35 -9.38
C ASP A 146 -1.74 2.64 -8.59
N ARG A 147 -1.26 3.77 -9.12
CA ARG A 147 -1.52 5.08 -8.51
C ARG A 147 -3.01 5.41 -8.33
N ARG A 148 -3.87 4.98 -9.25
CA ARG A 148 -5.32 5.23 -9.12
C ARG A 148 -5.93 4.36 -8.04
N ASP A 149 -5.48 3.12 -7.95
CA ASP A 149 -5.89 2.18 -6.91
C ASP A 149 -5.39 2.67 -5.54
N ASP A 150 -4.11 3.05 -5.39
CA ASP A 150 -3.53 3.68 -4.20
C ASP A 150 -4.36 4.87 -3.68
N ILE A 151 -4.76 5.76 -4.60
CA ILE A 151 -5.56 6.95 -4.26
C ILE A 151 -6.93 6.52 -3.74
N ARG A 152 -7.59 5.58 -4.41
CA ARG A 152 -8.90 5.08 -4.01
C ARG A 152 -8.82 4.43 -2.63
N ASP A 153 -7.81 3.60 -2.39
CA ASP A 153 -7.67 2.88 -1.14
C ASP A 153 -7.26 3.81 0.01
N PHE A 154 -6.46 4.84 -0.26
CA PHE A 154 -6.21 5.95 0.67
C PHE A 154 -7.47 6.74 1.04
N GLU A 155 -8.30 7.10 0.08
CA GLU A 155 -9.57 7.80 0.34
C GLU A 155 -10.49 6.96 1.22
N GLN A 156 -10.58 5.65 0.94
CA GLN A 156 -11.34 4.72 1.77
C GLN A 156 -10.75 4.59 3.18
N GLN A 157 -9.43 4.54 3.32
CA GLN A 157 -8.74 4.49 4.61
C GLN A 157 -9.01 5.74 5.45
N ILE A 158 -9.00 6.93 4.83
CA ILE A 158 -9.37 8.18 5.51
C ILE A 158 -10.82 8.11 5.98
N ALA A 159 -11.75 7.75 5.10
CA ALA A 159 -13.17 7.70 5.43
C ALA A 159 -13.45 6.77 6.62
N ARG A 160 -12.84 5.56 6.63
CA ARG A 160 -12.93 4.63 7.76
C ARG A 160 -12.34 5.20 9.05
N THR A 161 -11.16 5.85 8.95
CA THR A 161 -10.50 6.46 10.12
C THR A 161 -11.34 7.60 10.71
N GLU A 162 -11.94 8.45 9.87
CA GLU A 162 -12.84 9.52 10.28
C GLU A 162 -14.12 8.97 10.93
N GLN A 163 -14.69 7.91 10.36
CA GLN A 163 -15.82 7.21 10.95
C GLN A 163 -15.49 6.66 12.34
N GLN A 164 -14.36 5.95 12.49
CA GLN A 164 -13.87 5.44 13.78
C GLN A 164 -13.69 6.57 14.81
N ALA A 165 -13.06 7.68 14.40
CA ALA A 165 -12.84 8.83 15.27
C ALA A 165 -14.15 9.50 15.70
N SER A 166 -15.13 9.60 14.80
CA SER A 166 -16.46 10.16 15.10
C SER A 166 -17.21 9.30 16.13
N ILE A 167 -17.20 7.99 15.94
CA ILE A 167 -17.82 7.01 16.86
C ILE A 167 -17.16 7.09 18.24
N LEU A 168 -15.83 7.10 18.29
CA LEU A 168 -15.06 7.25 19.52
C LEU A 168 -15.43 8.54 20.26
N LYS A 169 -15.55 9.66 19.55
CA LYS A 169 -15.93 10.95 20.15
C LYS A 169 -17.33 10.90 20.77
N ILE A 170 -18.30 10.26 20.12
CA ILE A 170 -19.66 10.08 20.64
C ILE A 170 -19.61 9.25 21.93
N LEU A 171 -18.97 8.08 21.89
CA LEU A 171 -18.94 7.12 23.00
C LEU A 171 -18.15 7.62 24.21
N LYS A 172 -17.10 8.43 24.01
CA LYS A 172 -16.34 9.06 25.09
C LYS A 172 -17.22 9.96 25.97
N ASN A 173 -18.14 10.70 25.36
CA ASN A 173 -18.98 11.67 26.06
C ASN A 173 -20.28 11.06 26.59
N TYR A 174 -20.64 9.87 26.12
CA TYR A 174 -21.88 9.21 26.51
C TYR A 174 -21.71 8.36 27.78
N ARG A 175 -22.60 8.51 28.76
CA ARG A 175 -22.70 7.62 29.92
C ARG A 175 -23.98 6.79 29.80
N PHE A 176 -23.86 5.46 29.85
CA PHE A 176 -25.01 4.58 29.77
C PHE A 176 -25.90 4.75 31.01
N SER A 177 -27.19 5.01 30.78
CA SER A 177 -28.26 4.95 31.77
C SER A 177 -29.49 4.32 31.14
N PHE A 178 -30.08 3.35 31.83
CA PHE A 178 -31.26 2.64 31.36
C PHE A 178 -32.57 3.43 31.55
N ASP A 179 -32.49 4.67 32.07
CA ASP A 179 -33.63 5.60 32.13
C ASP A 179 -34.02 6.11 30.74
N ASN A 180 -33.07 6.18 29.81
CA ASN A 180 -33.30 6.52 28.40
C ASN A 180 -32.82 5.37 27.50
N ILE A 181 -33.74 4.45 27.23
CA ILE A 181 -33.48 3.22 26.47
C ILE A 181 -33.07 3.53 25.02
N ASP A 182 -33.72 4.51 24.37
CA ASP A 182 -33.45 4.83 22.96
C ASP A 182 -32.02 5.34 22.76
N ALA A 183 -31.60 6.31 23.58
CA ALA A 183 -30.22 6.80 23.55
C ALA A 183 -29.21 5.68 23.84
N THR A 184 -29.56 4.79 24.77
CA THR A 184 -28.73 3.65 25.17
C THR A 184 -28.55 2.65 24.02
N LEU A 185 -29.61 2.33 23.29
CA LEU A 185 -29.56 1.44 22.12
C LEU A 185 -28.78 2.07 20.96
N ILE A 186 -28.95 3.36 20.69
CA ILE A 186 -28.19 4.09 19.67
C ILE A 186 -26.68 4.03 19.97
N ASN A 187 -26.29 4.27 21.22
CA ASN A 187 -24.88 4.22 21.59
C ASN A 187 -24.32 2.80 21.61
N LYS A 188 -25.12 1.78 21.96
CA LYS A 188 -24.72 0.37 21.77
C LYS A 188 -24.46 0.08 20.28
N LYS A 189 -25.31 0.58 19.39
CA LYS A 189 -25.13 0.44 17.93
C LYS A 189 -23.82 1.08 17.46
N HIS A 190 -23.44 2.26 17.97
CA HIS A 190 -22.15 2.86 17.63
C HIS A 190 -20.94 1.99 17.98
N ILE A 191 -21.00 1.19 19.06
CA ILE A 191 -19.93 0.22 19.37
C ILE A 191 -19.88 -0.87 18.30
N LEU A 192 -21.03 -1.37 17.84
CA LEU A 192 -21.10 -2.36 16.75
C LEU A 192 -20.62 -1.78 15.41
N ASP A 193 -20.98 -0.53 15.11
CA ASP A 193 -20.50 0.15 13.91
C ASP A 193 -18.96 0.26 13.94
N PHE A 194 -18.34 0.45 15.10
CA PHE A 194 -16.89 0.44 15.26
C PHE A 194 -16.29 -0.94 14.92
N VAL A 195 -16.91 -2.03 15.40
CA VAL A 195 -16.49 -3.40 15.07
C VAL A 195 -16.53 -3.61 13.55
N ASN A 196 -17.62 -3.19 12.90
CA ASN A 196 -17.75 -3.29 11.45
C ASN A 196 -16.63 -2.51 10.73
N THR A 197 -16.19 -1.35 11.23
CA THR A 197 -15.06 -0.65 10.63
C THR A 197 -13.73 -1.41 10.78
N MET A 198 -13.51 -2.11 11.90
CA MET A 198 -12.32 -2.94 12.09
C MET A 198 -12.32 -4.14 11.13
N GLU A 199 -13.48 -4.75 10.90
CA GLU A 199 -13.64 -5.83 9.92
C GLU A 199 -13.32 -5.35 8.50
N GLN A 200 -13.81 -4.16 8.14
CA GLN A 200 -13.51 -3.53 6.85
C GLN A 200 -12.01 -3.24 6.68
N ASP A 201 -11.31 -2.81 7.75
CA ASP A 201 -9.85 -2.59 7.71
C ASP A 201 -9.09 -3.91 7.47
N ILE A 202 -9.53 -5.00 8.08
CA ILE A 202 -8.97 -6.34 7.84
C ILE A 202 -9.22 -6.78 6.39
N GLU A 203 -10.43 -6.59 5.87
CA GLU A 203 -10.75 -6.92 4.49
C GLU A 203 -9.97 -6.08 3.48
N ALA A 204 -9.80 -4.78 3.75
CA ALA A 204 -8.95 -3.90 2.96
C ALA A 204 -7.50 -4.44 2.95
N THR A 205 -6.93 -4.73 4.13
CA THR A 205 -5.56 -5.28 4.24
C THR A 205 -5.40 -6.60 3.47
N LYS A 206 -6.43 -7.46 3.44
CA LYS A 206 -6.39 -8.70 2.63
C LYS A 206 -6.39 -8.41 1.12
N ARG A 207 -7.16 -7.41 0.68
CA ARG A 207 -7.18 -6.98 -0.74
C ARG A 207 -5.85 -6.38 -1.15
N GLU A 208 -5.29 -5.48 -0.35
CA GLU A 208 -3.96 -4.90 -0.52
C GLU A 208 -2.89 -5.99 -0.70
N LEU A 209 -2.83 -6.95 0.25
CA LEU A 209 -1.89 -8.06 0.15
C LEU A 209 -2.08 -8.93 -1.10
N ALA A 210 -3.30 -9.05 -1.63
CA ALA A 210 -3.54 -9.79 -2.85
C ALA A 210 -2.99 -9.04 -4.08
N GLU A 211 -3.15 -7.72 -4.10
CA GLU A 211 -2.60 -6.85 -5.15
C GLU A 211 -1.07 -6.78 -5.07
N ASP A 212 -0.47 -6.55 -3.89
CA ASP A 212 0.99 -6.59 -3.71
C ASP A 212 1.62 -7.89 -4.24
N ASN A 213 0.93 -9.02 -4.03
CA ASN A 213 1.40 -10.31 -4.51
C ASN A 213 1.28 -10.46 -6.03
N ARG A 214 0.31 -9.79 -6.63
CA ARG A 214 0.11 -9.74 -8.07
C ARG A 214 1.18 -8.85 -8.71
N GLU A 215 1.36 -7.63 -8.23
CA GLU A 215 2.40 -6.68 -8.67
C GLU A 215 3.79 -7.32 -8.59
N ARG A 216 4.13 -7.96 -7.46
CA ARG A 216 5.40 -8.69 -7.32
C ARG A 216 5.63 -9.74 -8.41
N ARG A 217 4.57 -10.38 -8.92
CA ARG A 217 4.67 -11.35 -10.04
C ARG A 217 4.87 -10.64 -11.37
N GLU A 218 4.23 -9.49 -11.56
CA GLU A 218 4.38 -8.63 -12.73
C GLU A 218 5.82 -8.09 -12.81
N ASP A 219 6.36 -7.49 -11.75
CA ASP A 219 7.77 -7.05 -11.67
C ASP A 219 8.76 -8.19 -11.94
N SER A 220 8.42 -9.40 -11.48
CA SER A 220 9.29 -10.55 -11.66
C SER A 220 9.35 -11.01 -13.11
N ARG A 221 8.28 -10.77 -13.89
CA ARG A 221 8.27 -10.98 -15.33
C ARG A 221 9.10 -9.89 -16.02
N GLU A 222 8.93 -8.63 -15.65
CA GLU A 222 9.70 -7.51 -16.21
C GLU A 222 11.21 -7.71 -15.99
N ARG A 223 11.63 -8.03 -14.76
CA ARG A 223 13.04 -8.35 -14.45
C ARG A 223 13.58 -9.54 -15.23
N ARG A 224 12.73 -10.43 -15.73
CA ARG A 224 13.15 -11.54 -16.60
C ARG A 224 13.34 -11.04 -18.02
N ASP A 225 12.39 -10.27 -18.52
CA ASP A 225 12.45 -9.65 -19.84
C ASP A 225 13.68 -8.73 -20.00
N ASP A 226 14.01 -7.92 -18.98
CA ASP A 226 15.21 -7.07 -18.96
C ASP A 226 16.51 -7.88 -19.05
N ARG A 227 16.55 -9.03 -18.35
CA ARG A 227 17.70 -9.93 -18.38
C ARG A 227 17.85 -10.60 -19.74
N ASP A 228 16.73 -11.00 -20.34
CA ASP A 228 16.70 -11.62 -21.66
C ASP A 228 17.15 -10.61 -22.74
N GLU A 229 16.71 -9.35 -22.69
CA GLU A 229 17.20 -8.28 -23.57
C GLU A 229 18.71 -8.02 -23.44
N ARG A 230 19.22 -7.99 -22.20
CA ARG A 230 20.65 -7.79 -21.96
C ARG A 230 21.47 -8.93 -22.56
N ASN A 231 21.00 -10.16 -22.42
CA ASN A 231 21.65 -11.34 -23.00
C ASN A 231 21.58 -11.34 -24.54
N GLU A 232 20.49 -10.86 -25.14
CA GLU A 232 20.38 -10.65 -26.60
C GLU A 232 21.43 -9.63 -27.10
N LYS A 233 21.62 -8.52 -26.39
CA LYS A 233 22.66 -7.52 -26.73
C LYS A 233 24.08 -8.10 -26.62
N ASP A 234 24.36 -8.86 -25.56
CA ASP A 234 25.68 -9.48 -25.34
C ASP A 234 26.00 -10.59 -26.36
N THR A 235 25.00 -11.40 -26.74
CA THR A 235 25.15 -12.45 -27.76
C THR A 235 25.33 -11.88 -29.16
N ASN A 236 24.58 -10.83 -29.53
CA ASN A 236 24.75 -10.15 -30.81
C ASN A 236 26.09 -9.42 -30.91
N LYS A 237 26.62 -8.87 -29.81
CA LYS A 237 27.96 -8.29 -29.76
C LYS A 237 29.05 -9.33 -30.01
N ARG A 238 28.98 -10.49 -29.33
CA ARG A 238 29.92 -11.60 -29.54
C ARG A 238 29.92 -12.13 -30.98
N ARG A 239 28.78 -12.11 -31.67
CA ARG A 239 28.66 -12.51 -33.08
C ARG A 239 29.24 -11.51 -34.07
N ARG A 240 29.39 -10.22 -33.72
CA ARG A 240 30.00 -9.19 -34.58
C ARG A 240 31.52 -9.15 -34.48
N ASP A 241 32.09 -9.67 -33.39
CA ASP A 241 33.54 -9.71 -33.13
C ASP A 241 34.23 -10.97 -33.71
N TRP A 242 33.48 -11.83 -34.43
CA TRP A 242 33.96 -13.01 -35.19
C TRP A 242 33.76 -12.78 -36.69
#